data_AF-A0A2E0W6R7-F1
#
_entry.id   AF-A0A2E0W6R7-F1
#
_cell.length_a   1.000
_cell.length_b   1.000
_cell.length_c   1.000
_cell.angle_alpha   90.00
_cell.angle_beta   90.00
_cell.angle_gamma   90.00
#
_symmetry.space_group_name_H-M   'P 1'
#
loop_
_entity.id
_entity.type
_entity.pdbx_description
1 polymer ?
#
loop_
_entity_poly.entity_id
_entity_poly.type
_entity_poly.pdbx_seq_one_letter_code
_entity_poly.pdbx_strand_id
1 'polypeptide(L)'
;MVLKNLLATIFVFLSPLLYSGTIQTQGTGRVIGTICNEKIIGDKLFICEYGTQVCRMVTFDPRIVVDNLVRTLDPQELKVGWYVEAEIDSTNHLKRIKINQGKTIICFLSSIEKESNNIKNLLENIRGIKSVEINTKFSQANIEYDQFTISYDEIVETIKDANFEIE
;
A
#
# COMPACT_ATOMS: atom_id res chain seq x y z
N MET A 1 -25.52 13.21 82.84
CA MET A 1 -26.02 13.04 81.46
C MET A 1 -25.70 14.32 80.70
N VAL A 2 -24.52 14.38 80.07
CA VAL A 2 -24.03 15.54 79.31
C VAL A 2 -23.90 15.08 77.87
N LEU A 3 -24.82 15.54 77.02
CA LEU A 3 -24.92 15.15 75.62
C LEU A 3 -23.86 15.90 74.82
N LYS A 4 -23.00 15.13 74.15
CA LYS A 4 -21.84 15.59 73.37
C LYS A 4 -22.28 16.34 72.11
N ASN A 5 -21.58 17.43 71.83
CA ASN A 5 -21.52 18.10 70.54
C ASN A 5 -21.19 17.10 69.42
N LEU A 6 -22.06 17.00 68.41
CA LEU A 6 -21.82 16.26 67.19
C LEU A 6 -21.37 17.25 66.12
N LEU A 7 -20.05 17.39 65.94
CA LEU A 7 -19.46 18.03 64.76
C LEU A 7 -19.73 17.15 63.55
N ALA A 8 -20.61 17.60 62.67
CA ALA A 8 -20.87 16.98 61.37
C ALA A 8 -19.72 17.29 60.42
N THR A 9 -18.78 16.36 60.27
CA THR A 9 -17.74 16.41 59.24
C THR A 9 -18.38 16.11 57.89
N ILE A 10 -18.58 17.14 57.07
CA ILE A 10 -19.03 17.03 55.68
C ILE A 10 -17.89 16.41 54.86
N PHE A 11 -18.01 15.13 54.51
CA PHE A 11 -17.18 14.49 53.48
C PHE A 11 -17.72 14.90 52.11
N VAL A 12 -17.09 15.90 51.48
CA VAL A 12 -17.29 16.19 50.05
C VAL A 12 -16.58 15.10 49.26
N PHE A 13 -17.34 14.14 48.73
CA PHE A 13 -16.86 13.23 47.70
C PHE A 13 -16.66 14.02 46.40
N LEU A 14 -15.47 14.59 46.22
CA LEU A 14 -14.96 14.92 44.89
C LEU A 14 -14.67 13.59 44.19
N SER A 15 -15.66 13.10 43.45
CA SER A 15 -15.43 12.04 42.48
C SER A 15 -14.52 12.61 41.37
N PRO A 16 -13.37 12.00 41.08
CA PRO A 16 -12.66 12.32 39.86
C PRO A 16 -13.52 11.77 38.72
N LEU A 17 -14.13 12.67 37.95
CA LEU A 17 -14.59 12.34 36.61
C LEU A 17 -13.37 11.89 35.81
N LEU A 18 -13.13 10.58 35.80
CA LEU A 18 -12.21 9.94 34.88
C LEU A 18 -12.83 10.10 33.49
N TYR A 19 -12.53 11.24 32.85
CA TYR A 19 -12.59 11.37 31.41
C TYR A 19 -11.59 10.36 30.85
N SER A 20 -12.06 9.12 30.66
CA SER A 20 -11.40 8.16 29.79
C SER A 20 -11.59 8.71 28.38
N GLY A 21 -10.75 9.68 28.02
CA GLY A 21 -10.52 10.00 26.63
C GLY A 21 -10.03 8.70 26.01
N THR A 22 -10.91 8.03 25.26
CA THR A 22 -10.49 7.00 24.34
C THR A 22 -9.54 7.71 23.39
N ILE A 23 -8.24 7.52 23.59
CA ILE A 23 -7.27 7.77 22.54
C ILE A 23 -7.65 6.75 21.47
N GLN A 24 -8.50 7.17 20.53
CA GLN A 24 -8.66 6.48 19.27
C GLN A 24 -7.29 6.58 18.61
N THR A 25 -6.48 5.55 18.80
CA THR A 25 -5.38 5.28 17.88
C THR A 25 -6.05 5.11 16.53
N GLN A 26 -6.06 6.17 15.71
CA GLN A 26 -6.43 6.05 14.31
C GLN A 26 -5.42 5.09 13.71
N GLY A 27 -5.79 3.82 13.60
CA GLY A 27 -4.92 2.76 13.13
C GLY A 27 -4.56 3.07 11.69
N THR A 28 -3.37 3.59 11.45
CA THR A 28 -2.83 3.77 10.11
C THR A 28 -2.34 2.41 9.63
N GLY A 29 -2.94 1.88 8.57
CA GLY A 29 -2.47 0.69 7.87
C GLY A 29 -1.38 1.04 6.87
N ARG A 30 -0.51 0.07 6.56
CA ARG A 30 0.46 0.18 5.46
C ARG A 30 0.10 -0.82 4.38
N VAL A 31 -0.05 -0.34 3.16
CA VAL A 31 -0.29 -1.15 1.96
C VAL A 31 0.93 -1.02 1.07
N ILE A 32 1.51 -2.15 0.69
CA ILE A 32 2.68 -2.21 -0.19
C ILE A 32 2.24 -2.94 -1.44
N GLY A 33 2.57 -2.42 -2.61
CA GLY A 33 2.09 -3.02 -3.85
C GLY A 33 2.50 -2.27 -5.09
N THR A 34 1.78 -2.52 -6.17
CA THR A 34 1.94 -1.81 -7.44
C THR A 34 0.63 -1.14 -7.83
N ILE A 35 0.72 0.05 -8.43
CA ILE A 35 -0.44 0.73 -8.99
C ILE A 35 -0.97 -0.09 -10.17
N CYS A 36 -2.24 -0.48 -10.11
CA CYS A 36 -2.85 -1.38 -11.08
C CYS A 36 -3.98 -0.71 -11.89
N ASN A 37 -4.05 -1.11 -13.17
CA ASN A 37 -5.07 -0.75 -14.17
C ASN A 37 -5.13 0.73 -14.62
N GLU A 38 -5.62 0.93 -15.85
CA GLU A 38 -5.46 2.12 -16.70
C GLU A 38 -6.16 3.41 -16.26
N LYS A 39 -6.92 3.44 -15.16
CA LYS A 39 -7.59 4.68 -14.76
C LYS A 39 -7.54 4.86 -13.26
N ILE A 40 -6.72 5.81 -12.85
CA ILE A 40 -7.02 6.63 -11.69
C ILE A 40 -8.35 7.33 -12.00
N ILE A 41 -9.44 6.81 -11.44
CA ILE A 41 -10.78 7.34 -11.69
C ILE A 41 -11.03 8.40 -10.62
N GLY A 42 -10.73 9.66 -10.95
CA GLY A 42 -10.94 10.78 -10.05
C GLY A 42 -10.00 10.72 -8.83
N ASP A 43 -10.57 10.41 -7.67
CA ASP A 43 -9.92 10.37 -6.36
C ASP A 43 -9.55 8.96 -5.89
N LYS A 44 -9.52 7.98 -6.81
CA LYS A 44 -9.33 6.55 -6.52
C LYS A 44 -8.10 5.98 -7.19
N LEU A 45 -7.32 5.23 -6.42
CA LEU A 45 -6.14 4.50 -6.84
C LEU A 45 -6.32 3.02 -6.49
N PHE A 46 -5.94 2.11 -7.37
CA PHE A 46 -5.92 0.68 -7.09
C PHE A 46 -4.49 0.22 -6.88
N ILE A 47 -4.25 -0.51 -5.79
CA ILE A 47 -2.94 -1.06 -5.43
C ILE A 47 -3.08 -2.59 -5.31
N CYS A 48 -2.40 -3.34 -6.17
CA CYS A 48 -2.25 -4.79 -6.01
C CYS A 48 -1.23 -5.06 -4.90
N GLU A 49 -1.67 -5.62 -3.77
CA GLU A 49 -0.82 -5.73 -2.59
C GLU A 49 0.19 -6.87 -2.71
N TYR A 50 1.44 -6.58 -2.37
CA TYR A 50 2.51 -7.55 -2.33
C TYR A 50 2.25 -8.62 -1.27
N GLY A 51 2.50 -9.88 -1.62
CA GLY A 51 2.27 -11.01 -0.71
C GLY A 51 0.79 -11.33 -0.50
N THR A 52 -0.09 -10.88 -1.41
CA THR A 52 -1.51 -11.20 -1.42
C THR A 52 -2.00 -11.32 -2.86
N GLN A 53 -3.26 -11.74 -3.07
CA GLN A 53 -3.94 -11.66 -4.37
C GLN A 53 -5.07 -10.62 -4.33
N VAL A 54 -4.83 -9.50 -3.64
CA VAL A 54 -5.83 -8.46 -3.40
C VAL A 54 -5.42 -7.17 -4.09
N CYS A 55 -6.34 -6.60 -4.86
CA CYS A 55 -6.25 -5.24 -5.39
C CYS A 55 -7.11 -4.33 -4.54
N ARG A 56 -6.49 -3.47 -3.73
CA ARG A 56 -7.21 -2.55 -2.84
C ARG A 56 -7.44 -1.21 -3.54
N MET A 57 -8.68 -0.73 -3.48
CA MET A 57 -9.01 0.65 -3.79
C MET A 57 -8.65 1.55 -2.60
N VAL A 58 -7.82 2.55 -2.83
CA VAL A 58 -7.53 3.63 -1.88
C VAL A 58 -8.09 4.94 -2.42
N THR A 59 -8.65 5.75 -1.53
CA THR A 59 -9.10 7.10 -1.88
C THR A 59 -8.06 8.12 -1.47
N PHE A 60 -8.01 9.27 -2.12
CA PHE A 60 -7.07 10.30 -1.76
C PHE A 60 -7.68 11.69 -1.99
N ASP A 61 -7.25 12.67 -1.18
CA ASP A 61 -7.55 14.06 -1.49
C ASP A 61 -6.66 14.54 -2.66
N PRO A 62 -7.08 15.57 -3.42
CA PRO A 62 -6.25 16.16 -4.49
C PRO A 62 -4.88 16.68 -4.03
N ARG A 63 -4.61 16.68 -2.72
CA ARG A 63 -3.37 17.13 -2.07
C ARG A 63 -2.76 15.98 -1.28
N ILE A 64 -2.09 15.07 -1.98
CA ILE A 64 -1.35 13.95 -1.37
C ILE A 64 0.08 14.40 -1.05
N VAL A 65 0.60 13.98 0.10
CA VAL A 65 2.02 14.12 0.44
C VAL A 65 2.76 12.88 -0.06
N VAL A 66 3.69 13.09 -0.98
CA VAL A 66 4.56 12.02 -1.50
C VAL A 66 5.94 12.20 -0.91
N ASP A 67 6.40 11.23 -0.13
CA ASP A 67 7.68 11.39 0.56
C ASP A 67 8.81 11.57 -0.48
N ASN A 68 9.71 12.51 -0.17
CA ASN A 68 10.78 13.11 -1.00
C ASN A 68 10.39 14.32 -1.87
N LEU A 69 9.11 14.65 -2.00
CA LEU A 69 8.63 15.87 -2.64
C LEU A 69 7.50 16.45 -1.79
N VAL A 70 7.72 17.58 -1.13
CA VAL A 70 6.61 18.39 -0.56
C VAL A 70 5.83 19.00 -1.72
N ARG A 71 5.18 18.16 -2.53
CA ARG A 71 4.38 18.52 -3.68
C ARG A 71 3.05 17.81 -3.58
N THR A 72 2.02 18.59 -3.85
CA THR A 72 0.73 18.07 -4.29
C THR A 72 0.95 17.35 -5.60
N LEU A 73 0.87 16.02 -5.60
CA LEU A 73 0.95 15.21 -6.80
C LEU A 73 -0.45 15.20 -7.45
N ASP A 74 -0.54 15.68 -8.70
CA ASP A 74 -1.75 15.46 -9.49
C ASP A 74 -1.88 13.95 -9.67
N PRO A 75 -3.00 13.35 -9.26
CA PRO A 75 -3.22 11.92 -9.42
C PRO A 75 -2.98 11.42 -10.85
N GLN A 76 -3.13 12.28 -11.86
CA GLN A 76 -2.84 11.95 -13.27
C GLN A 76 -1.36 11.70 -13.56
N GLU A 77 -0.45 12.12 -12.68
CA GLU A 77 0.99 11.87 -12.82
C GLU A 77 1.41 10.48 -12.32
N LEU A 78 0.58 9.82 -11.52
CA LEU A 78 0.81 8.44 -11.09
C LEU A 78 0.58 7.49 -12.26
N LYS A 79 1.56 6.61 -12.51
CA LYS A 79 1.49 5.63 -13.61
C LYS A 79 1.26 4.23 -13.09
N VAL A 80 0.54 3.45 -13.89
CA VAL A 80 0.41 2.00 -13.73
C VAL A 80 1.82 1.39 -13.70
N GLY A 81 1.97 0.35 -12.88
CA GLY A 81 3.23 -0.37 -12.76
C GLY A 81 4.21 0.19 -11.75
N TRP A 82 3.99 1.40 -11.21
CA TRP A 82 4.86 1.92 -10.15
C TRP A 82 4.64 1.19 -8.83
N TYR A 83 5.76 0.77 -8.22
CA TYR A 83 5.76 0.24 -6.87
C TYR A 83 5.49 1.36 -5.86
N VAL A 84 4.61 1.07 -4.89
CA VAL A 84 4.18 2.02 -3.89
C VAL A 84 4.13 1.44 -2.49
N GLU A 85 4.41 2.30 -1.52
CA GLU A 85 4.13 2.05 -0.11
C GLU A 85 3.20 3.15 0.38
N ALA A 86 1.93 2.79 0.55
CA ALA A 86 0.85 3.67 0.93
C ALA A 86 0.57 3.55 2.43
N GLU A 87 0.57 4.67 3.14
CA GLU A 87 -0.01 4.77 4.47
C GLU A 87 -1.46 5.22 4.35
N ILE A 88 -2.38 4.40 4.85
CA ILE A 88 -3.82 4.63 4.78
C ILE A 88 -4.42 4.68 6.18
N ASP A 89 -5.55 5.37 6.34
CA ASP A 89 -6.36 5.24 7.56
C ASP A 89 -7.32 4.04 7.50
N SER A 90 -8.14 3.88 8.53
CA SER A 90 -9.12 2.80 8.64
C SER A 90 -10.20 2.81 7.55
N THR A 91 -10.31 3.87 6.76
CA THR A 91 -11.26 4.02 5.65
C THR A 91 -10.62 3.80 4.27
N ASN A 92 -9.37 3.32 4.23
CA ASN A 92 -8.55 3.24 3.03
C ASN A 92 -8.28 4.62 2.37
N HIS A 93 -8.32 5.69 3.16
CA HIS A 93 -7.94 7.00 2.67
C HIS A 93 -6.44 7.21 2.84
N LEU A 94 -5.77 7.54 1.74
CA LEU A 94 -4.33 7.69 1.62
C LEU A 94 -3.86 8.95 2.37
N LYS A 95 -2.92 8.76 3.30
CA LYS A 95 -2.28 9.85 4.05
C LYS A 95 -0.92 10.20 3.47
N ARG A 96 -0.14 9.19 3.11
CA ARG A 96 1.18 9.33 2.49
C ARG A 96 1.43 8.19 1.52
N ILE A 97 2.22 8.46 0.48
CA ILE A 97 2.66 7.44 -0.46
C ILE A 97 4.14 7.61 -0.77
N LYS A 98 4.88 6.50 -0.76
CA LYS A 98 6.24 6.42 -1.28
C LYS A 98 6.19 5.74 -2.63
N ILE A 99 6.90 6.26 -3.61
CA ILE A 99 6.92 5.74 -4.98
C ILE A 99 8.33 5.28 -5.31
N ASN A 100 8.43 4.10 -5.93
CA ASN A 100 9.66 3.63 -6.57
C ASN A 100 9.36 3.28 -8.03
N GLN A 101 9.86 4.10 -8.95
CA GLN A 101 9.63 3.92 -10.38
C GLN A 101 10.57 2.86 -11.01
N GLY A 102 11.62 2.44 -10.30
CA GLY A 102 12.52 1.36 -10.73
C GLY A 102 12.17 0.00 -10.12
N LYS A 103 10.94 -0.15 -9.60
CA LYS A 103 10.45 -1.38 -9.00
C LYS A 103 8.98 -1.59 -9.36
N THR A 104 8.57 -2.84 -9.53
CA THR A 104 7.18 -3.23 -9.81
C THR A 104 6.88 -4.63 -9.29
N ILE A 105 5.60 -4.93 -9.14
CA ILE A 105 5.07 -6.25 -8.83
C ILE A 105 4.08 -6.62 -9.93
N ILE A 106 4.35 -7.73 -10.61
CA ILE A 106 3.43 -8.34 -11.56
C ILE A 106 2.61 -9.39 -10.83
N CYS A 107 1.29 -9.28 -10.94
CA CYS A 107 0.34 -10.28 -10.43
C CYS A 107 -0.16 -11.12 -11.60
N PHE A 108 0.01 -12.44 -11.52
CA PHE A 108 -0.44 -13.38 -12.55
C PHE A 108 -1.86 -13.87 -12.24
N LEU A 109 -2.70 -14.01 -13.26
CA LEU A 109 -4.09 -14.47 -13.10
C LEU A 109 -4.16 -15.95 -12.69
N SER A 110 -3.18 -16.75 -13.12
CA SER A 110 -3.08 -18.17 -12.84
C SER A 110 -1.93 -18.48 -11.88
N SER A 111 -2.01 -19.64 -11.21
CA SER A 111 -0.87 -20.18 -10.47
C SER A 111 0.34 -20.34 -11.38
N ILE A 112 1.51 -19.91 -10.89
CA ILE A 112 2.79 -19.95 -11.61
C ILE A 112 3.79 -20.91 -10.99
N GLU A 113 3.37 -21.81 -10.10
CA GLU A 113 4.27 -22.68 -9.34
C GLU A 113 5.20 -23.49 -10.26
N LYS A 114 4.63 -24.10 -11.32
CA LYS A 114 5.36 -24.95 -12.26
C LYS A 114 6.23 -24.15 -13.23
N GLU A 115 5.79 -22.95 -13.58
CA GLU A 115 6.40 -22.07 -14.57
C GLU A 115 7.36 -21.04 -13.94
N SER A 116 7.46 -21.02 -12.61
CA SER A 116 8.22 -20.03 -11.83
C SER A 116 9.67 -19.86 -12.31
N ASN A 117 10.37 -20.95 -12.61
CA ASN A 117 11.73 -20.90 -13.15
C ASN A 117 11.76 -20.32 -14.57
N ASN A 118 10.77 -20.66 -15.42
CA ASN A 118 10.69 -20.14 -16.78
C ASN A 118 10.40 -18.64 -16.78
N ILE A 119 9.47 -18.18 -15.94
CA ILE A 119 9.14 -16.76 -15.76
C ILE A 119 10.37 -16.01 -15.22
N LYS A 120 11.04 -16.55 -14.20
CA LYS A 120 12.26 -15.94 -13.66
C LYS A 120 13.34 -15.80 -14.73
N ASN A 121 13.62 -16.87 -15.47
CA ASN A 121 14.61 -16.85 -16.55
C ASN A 121 14.22 -15.91 -17.68
N LEU A 122 12.94 -15.85 -18.06
CA LEU A 122 12.43 -14.91 -19.06
C LEU A 122 12.76 -13.48 -18.65
N LEU A 123 12.37 -13.09 -17.42
CA LEU A 123 12.54 -11.74 -16.92
C LEU A 123 14.01 -11.37 -16.69
N GLU A 124 14.82 -12.26 -16.10
CA GLU A 124 16.24 -11.97 -15.84
C GLU A 124 17.07 -11.76 -17.12
N ASN A 125 16.61 -12.26 -18.27
CA ASN A 125 17.26 -12.05 -19.56
C ASN A 125 16.88 -10.73 -20.25
N ILE A 126 15.92 -9.98 -19.71
CA ILE A 126 15.50 -8.70 -20.27
C ILE A 126 16.52 -7.62 -19.91
N ARG A 127 17.07 -6.94 -20.92
CA ARG A 127 18.00 -5.83 -20.71
C ARG A 127 17.34 -4.72 -19.90
N GLY A 128 17.96 -4.35 -18.78
CA GLY A 128 17.45 -3.32 -17.87
C GLY A 128 16.78 -3.87 -16.62
N ILE A 129 16.43 -5.15 -16.58
CA ILE A 129 16.04 -5.83 -15.33
C ILE A 129 17.29 -6.06 -14.47
N LYS A 130 17.18 -5.73 -13.18
CA LYS A 130 18.27 -5.82 -12.19
C LYS A 130 18.09 -7.01 -11.26
N SER A 131 16.85 -7.27 -10.84
CA SER A 131 16.53 -8.42 -9.98
C SER A 131 15.09 -8.88 -10.19
N VAL A 132 14.87 -10.17 -9.98
CA VAL A 132 13.55 -10.81 -10.06
C VAL A 132 13.39 -11.78 -8.89
N GLU A 133 12.34 -11.58 -8.11
CA GLU A 133 11.93 -12.46 -7.03
C GLU A 133 10.53 -13.02 -7.35
N ILE A 134 10.41 -14.35 -7.41
CA ILE A 134 9.13 -15.02 -7.68
C ILE A 134 8.50 -15.47 -6.37
N ASN A 135 7.27 -15.05 -6.14
CA ASN A 135 6.44 -15.52 -5.05
C ASN A 135 5.31 -16.40 -5.60
N THR A 136 5.58 -17.70 -5.67
CA THR A 136 4.63 -18.69 -6.22
C THR A 136 3.36 -18.82 -5.38
N LYS A 137 3.43 -18.58 -4.07
CA LYS A 137 2.27 -18.66 -3.16
C LYS A 137 1.18 -17.66 -3.53
N PHE A 138 1.57 -16.46 -3.98
CA PHE A 138 0.63 -15.40 -4.35
C PHE A 138 0.59 -15.15 -5.86
N SER A 139 1.31 -15.96 -6.65
CA SER A 139 1.46 -15.79 -8.09
C SER A 139 1.94 -14.39 -8.46
N GLN A 140 3.06 -13.97 -7.86
CA GLN A 140 3.63 -12.65 -8.08
C GLN A 140 5.10 -12.73 -8.52
N ALA A 141 5.52 -11.77 -9.33
CA ALA A 141 6.92 -11.46 -9.59
C ALA A 141 7.22 -10.04 -9.10
N ASN A 142 8.16 -9.90 -8.17
CA ASN A 142 8.69 -8.64 -7.71
C ASN A 142 9.98 -8.33 -8.50
N ILE A 143 9.99 -7.21 -9.22
CA ILE A 143 11.00 -6.88 -10.23
C ILE A 143 11.60 -5.52 -9.90
N GLU A 144 12.93 -5.45 -9.84
CA GLU A 144 13.66 -4.19 -9.85
C GLU A 144 14.32 -3.99 -11.22
N TYR A 145 14.22 -2.78 -11.76
CA TYR A 145 14.66 -2.47 -13.10
C TYR A 145 15.26 -1.06 -13.21
N ASP A 146 15.90 -0.79 -14.33
CA ASP A 146 16.30 0.54 -14.74
C ASP A 146 15.24 1.16 -15.65
N GLN A 147 14.45 2.07 -15.10
CA GLN A 147 13.37 2.77 -15.81
C GLN A 147 13.85 3.62 -16.99
N PHE A 148 15.15 3.90 -17.11
CA PHE A 148 15.72 4.59 -18.27
C PHE A 148 16.14 3.63 -19.39
N THR A 149 16.14 2.33 -19.11
CA THR A 149 16.54 1.27 -20.06
C THR A 149 15.34 0.47 -20.55
N ILE A 150 14.34 0.24 -19.68
CA ILE A 150 13.11 -0.49 -20.00
C ILE A 150 11.91 0.10 -19.25
N SER A 151 10.76 0.15 -19.90
CA SER A 151 9.48 0.57 -19.32
C SER A 151 8.69 -0.59 -18.72
N TYR A 152 7.72 -0.26 -17.85
CA TYR A 152 6.77 -1.23 -17.33
C TYR A 152 5.99 -1.93 -18.47
N ASP A 153 5.55 -1.17 -19.47
CA ASP A 153 4.75 -1.71 -20.59
C ASP A 153 5.54 -2.76 -21.38
N GLU A 154 6.83 -2.53 -21.64
CA GLU A 154 7.70 -3.51 -22.31
C GLU A 154 7.89 -4.80 -21.48
N ILE A 155 7.95 -4.68 -20.15
CA ILE A 155 7.99 -5.86 -19.26
C ILE A 155 6.68 -6.64 -19.38
N VAL A 156 5.54 -5.95 -19.34
CA VAL A 156 4.21 -6.54 -19.48
C VAL A 156 4.04 -7.23 -20.84
N GLU A 157 4.43 -6.57 -21.93
CA GLU A 157 4.38 -7.12 -23.28
C GLU A 157 5.23 -8.39 -23.38
N THR A 158 6.44 -8.39 -22.83
CA THR A 158 7.31 -9.58 -22.83
C THR A 158 6.67 -10.77 -22.11
N ILE A 159 5.98 -10.52 -20.99
CA ILE A 159 5.25 -11.57 -20.24
C ILE A 159 4.06 -12.10 -21.06
N LYS A 160 3.30 -11.20 -21.70
CA LYS A 160 2.15 -11.56 -22.53
C LYS A 160 2.57 -12.31 -23.80
N ASP A 161 3.68 -11.93 -24.43
CA ASP A 161 4.26 -12.62 -25.59
C ASP A 161 4.73 -14.03 -25.25
N ALA A 162 5.13 -14.25 -23.99
CA ALA A 162 5.40 -15.57 -23.43
C ALA A 162 4.13 -16.33 -23.00
N ASN A 163 2.94 -15.82 -23.35
CA ASN A 163 1.63 -16.43 -23.16
C ASN A 163 1.22 -16.59 -21.69
N PHE A 164 1.69 -15.68 -20.82
CA PHE A 164 1.23 -15.57 -19.44
C PHE A 164 0.20 -14.45 -19.30
N GLU A 165 -0.82 -14.69 -18.48
CA GLU A 165 -1.88 -13.72 -18.18
C GLU A 165 -1.59 -13.00 -16.86
N ILE A 166 -1.76 -11.68 -16.85
CA ILE A 166 -1.50 -10.81 -15.70
C ILE A 166 -2.68 -9.84 -15.46
N GLU A 167 -2.77 -9.33 -14.23
CA GLU A 167 -3.72 -8.28 -13.81
C GLU A 167 -3.39 -6.90 -14.42
#